data_AF-A0A812N7Y0-F1
#
_entry.id   AF-A0A812N7Y0-F1
#
_cell.length_a   1.000
_cell.length_b   1.000
_cell.length_c   1.000
_cell.angle_alpha   90.00
_cell.angle_beta   90.00
_cell.angle_gamma   90.00
#
_symmetry.space_group_name_H-M   'P 1'
#
loop_
_entity.id
_entity.type
_entity.pdbx_description
1 polymer ?
#
loop_
_entity_poly.entity_id
_entity_poly.type
_entity_poly.pdbx_seq_one_letter_code
_entity_poly.pdbx_strand_id
1 'polypeptide(L)'
;EEAGPDGFKYLLSMKLWSLTENKVEELQRLHNQKQAALDELRGTSIEDLWETDLQRLEKSLDECDAQDRKEAEAAERLAAKHMSEESFLVNKQCVLVLSRNFTAKRVRTSEWKARRRGGGFSNKRLVSKARKGKDDDEGEEDAEEAEDSAEGALSGVFCCHDFDALLVFSEHGFVYMLQALDVPLVKKCGMPGAELKDFLPELQDHRITALVTVSHRSLREQADDFVVLVSKQGFTKKVSLDRFRSLRPGRGLQAMKLARSPEAGSQH
;
A
#
# COMPACT_ATOMS: atom_id res chain seq x y z
N GLU A 1 1.33 31.49 -44.58
CA GLU A 1 1.73 31.53 -43.16
C GLU A 1 0.82 32.50 -42.43
N GLU A 2 -0.32 32.03 -41.95
CA GLU A 2 -1.14 32.84 -41.05
C GLU A 2 -0.63 32.59 -39.63
N ALA A 3 0.08 33.56 -39.07
CA ALA A 3 0.32 33.60 -37.65
C ALA A 3 -1.06 33.64 -36.98
N GLY A 4 -1.40 32.61 -36.19
CA GLY A 4 -2.69 32.51 -35.49
C GLY A 4 -3.00 33.72 -34.61
N PRO A 5 -4.16 33.77 -33.94
CA PRO A 5 -4.65 34.95 -33.21
C PRO A 5 -3.71 35.53 -32.12
N ASP A 6 -2.64 34.83 -31.74
CA ASP A 6 -1.58 35.27 -30.82
C ASP A 6 -0.25 35.67 -31.51
N GLY A 7 -0.22 35.73 -32.85
CA GLY A 7 0.97 35.71 -33.71
C GLY A 7 2.03 36.78 -33.46
N PHE A 8 1.68 37.88 -32.79
CA PHE A 8 2.61 38.96 -32.44
C PHE A 8 2.44 39.48 -31.00
N LYS A 9 1.60 38.84 -30.19
CA LYS A 9 1.30 39.26 -28.81
C LYS A 9 2.55 39.20 -27.91
N TYR A 10 3.48 38.31 -28.24
CA TYR A 10 4.76 38.21 -27.56
C TYR A 10 5.63 39.46 -27.77
N LEU A 11 5.58 40.11 -28.95
CA LEU A 11 6.34 41.34 -29.22
C LEU A 11 5.87 42.50 -28.34
N LEU A 12 4.57 42.59 -28.07
CA LEU A 12 3.97 43.60 -27.19
C LEU A 12 4.29 43.38 -25.70
N SER A 13 4.70 42.15 -25.32
CA SER A 13 5.03 41.81 -23.93
C SER A 13 6.55 41.74 -23.65
N MET A 14 7.38 42.07 -24.64
CA MET A 14 8.84 42.12 -24.46
C MET A 14 9.24 43.30 -23.56
N LYS A 15 10.19 43.05 -22.65
CA LYS A 15 10.75 44.06 -21.76
C LYS A 15 11.90 44.77 -22.47
N LEU A 16 12.02 46.11 -22.37
CA LEU A 16 13.05 46.89 -23.08
C LEU A 16 14.51 46.37 -22.94
N TRP A 17 14.86 45.76 -21.80
CA TRP A 17 16.20 45.22 -21.56
C TRP A 17 16.55 43.99 -22.41
N SER A 18 15.57 43.35 -23.05
CA SER A 18 15.81 42.23 -23.97
C SER A 18 16.42 42.64 -25.31
N LEU A 19 16.51 43.96 -25.58
CA LEU A 19 17.21 44.52 -26.74
C LEU A 19 18.70 44.80 -26.48
N THR A 20 19.21 44.48 -25.28
CA THR A 20 20.66 44.59 -25.03
C THR A 20 21.41 43.56 -25.88
N GLU A 21 22.54 43.95 -26.44
CA GLU A 21 23.38 43.11 -27.32
C GLU A 21 23.69 41.75 -26.68
N ASN A 22 24.14 41.74 -25.43
CA ASN A 22 24.37 40.52 -24.65
C ASN A 22 23.15 39.59 -24.60
N LYS A 23 21.94 40.15 -24.48
CA LYS A 23 20.71 39.34 -24.39
C LYS A 23 20.29 38.80 -25.75
N VAL A 24 20.52 39.56 -26.81
CA VAL A 24 20.31 39.11 -28.19
C VAL A 24 21.26 37.95 -28.53
N GLU A 25 22.54 38.05 -28.17
CA GLU A 25 23.52 36.97 -28.35
C GLU A 25 23.13 35.71 -27.57
N GLU A 26 22.69 35.85 -26.31
CA GLU A 26 22.20 34.73 -25.51
C GLU A 26 20.99 34.05 -26.14
N LEU A 27 20.03 34.83 -26.66
CA LEU A 27 18.84 34.32 -27.34
C LEU A 27 19.19 33.64 -28.66
N GLN A 28 20.14 34.18 -29.43
CA GLN A 28 20.64 33.54 -30.64
C GLN A 28 21.34 32.21 -30.32
N ARG A 29 22.13 32.16 -29.24
CA ARG A 29 22.75 30.92 -28.77
C ARG A 29 21.71 29.88 -28.38
N LEU A 30 20.70 30.27 -27.60
CA LEU A 30 19.59 29.40 -27.21
C LEU A 30 18.80 28.93 -28.43
N HIS A 31 18.55 29.82 -29.40
CA HIS A 31 17.89 29.47 -30.65
C HIS A 31 18.70 28.41 -31.41
N ASN A 32 20.00 28.62 -31.61
CA ASN A 32 20.88 27.67 -32.28
C ASN A 32 20.93 26.32 -31.55
N GLN A 33 20.95 26.32 -30.21
CA GLN A 33 20.88 25.09 -29.41
C GLN A 33 19.55 24.36 -29.59
N LYS A 34 18.43 25.09 -29.55
CA LYS A 34 17.10 24.51 -29.74
C LYS A 34 16.89 24.03 -31.17
N GLN A 35 17.44 24.72 -32.15
CA GLN A 35 17.41 24.33 -33.55
C GLN A 35 18.22 23.04 -33.77
N ALA A 36 19.44 22.98 -33.25
CA ALA A 36 20.25 21.77 -33.29
C ALA A 36 19.56 20.58 -32.61
N ALA A 37 18.97 20.77 -31.43
CA ALA A 37 18.21 19.74 -30.74
C ALA A 37 16.95 19.31 -31.53
N LEU A 38 16.26 20.25 -32.19
CA LEU A 38 15.11 19.93 -33.05
C LEU A 38 15.52 19.13 -34.29
N ASP A 39 16.65 19.49 -34.90
CA ASP A 39 17.17 18.78 -36.07
C ASP A 39 17.63 17.36 -35.68
N GLU A 40 18.22 17.20 -34.49
CA GLU A 40 18.53 15.90 -33.89
C GLU A 40 17.27 15.06 -33.63
N LEU A 41 16.25 15.64 -32.94
CA LEU A 41 14.97 14.97 -32.66
C LEU A 41 14.16 14.63 -33.92
N ARG A 42 14.28 15.43 -34.98
CA ARG A 42 13.66 15.15 -36.28
C ARG A 42 14.43 14.10 -37.07
N GLY A 43 15.73 13.96 -36.82
CA GLY A 43 16.60 12.96 -37.44
C GLY A 43 16.56 11.59 -36.77
N THR A 44 16.22 11.51 -35.48
CA THR A 44 16.02 10.24 -34.78
C THR A 44 14.78 9.52 -35.30
N SER A 45 14.95 8.28 -35.74
CA SER A 45 13.83 7.41 -36.09
C SER A 45 13.08 6.97 -34.83
N ILE A 46 11.85 6.46 -34.99
CA ILE A 46 11.07 5.90 -33.88
C ILE A 46 11.81 4.72 -33.23
N GLU A 47 12.53 3.94 -34.03
CA GLU A 47 13.32 2.79 -33.57
C GLU A 47 14.49 3.24 -32.68
N ASP A 48 15.24 4.28 -33.08
CA ASP A 48 16.36 4.82 -32.29
C ASP A 48 15.89 5.38 -30.94
N LEU A 49 14.71 6.01 -30.90
CA LEU A 49 14.09 6.49 -29.66
C LEU A 49 13.79 5.33 -28.71
N TRP A 50 13.24 4.23 -29.23
CA TRP A 50 12.95 3.05 -28.43
C TRP A 50 14.22 2.33 -27.95
N GLU A 51 15.25 2.26 -28.78
CA GLU A 51 16.54 1.70 -28.37
C GLU A 51 17.16 2.53 -27.24
N THR A 52 17.13 3.86 -27.35
CA THR A 52 17.65 4.77 -26.32
C THR A 52 16.88 4.63 -25.00
N ASP A 53 15.54 4.57 -25.07
CA ASP A 53 14.69 4.38 -23.89
C ASP A 53 14.89 3.00 -23.25
N LEU A 54 15.09 1.96 -24.07
CA LEU A 54 15.35 0.61 -23.57
C LEU A 54 16.72 0.52 -22.88
N GLN A 55 17.77 1.11 -23.46
CA GLN A 55 19.09 1.20 -22.85
C GLN A 55 19.06 1.98 -21.53
N ARG A 56 18.27 3.06 -21.48
CA ARG A 56 18.06 3.83 -20.25
C ARG A 56 17.38 2.99 -19.17
N LEU A 57 16.38 2.20 -19.55
CA LEU A 57 15.66 1.30 -18.65
C LEU A 57 16.58 0.18 -18.15
N GLU A 58 17.36 -0.46 -19.02
CA GLU A 58 18.35 -1.49 -18.66
C GLU A 58 19.36 -0.96 -17.65
N LYS A 59 19.94 0.22 -17.91
CA LYS A 59 20.86 0.87 -16.98
C LYS A 59 20.21 1.16 -15.61
N SER A 60 18.96 1.62 -15.61
CA SER A 60 18.22 1.88 -14.38
C SER A 60 17.94 0.60 -13.59
N LEU A 61 17.70 -0.52 -14.27
CA LEU A 61 17.52 -1.83 -13.64
C LEU A 61 18.85 -2.33 -13.04
N ASP A 62 19.95 -2.20 -13.76
CA ASP A 62 21.29 -2.56 -13.26
C ASP A 62 21.67 -1.76 -12.01
N GLU A 63 21.33 -0.46 -11.98
CA GLU A 63 21.52 0.41 -10.82
C GLU A 63 20.67 -0.04 -9.61
N CYS A 64 19.40 -0.43 -9.85
CA CYS A 64 18.53 -0.98 -8.81
C CYS A 64 19.07 -2.32 -8.27
N ASP A 65 19.44 -3.25 -9.14
CA ASP A 65 20.00 -4.54 -8.75
C ASP A 65 21.31 -4.39 -7.98
N ALA A 66 22.17 -3.44 -8.39
CA ALA A 66 23.40 -3.14 -7.67
C ALA A 66 23.13 -2.55 -6.28
N GLN A 67 22.09 -1.72 -6.15
CA GLN A 67 21.66 -1.17 -4.87
C GLN A 67 21.08 -2.26 -3.96
N ASP A 68 20.22 -3.14 -4.49
CA ASP A 68 19.66 -4.28 -3.76
C ASP A 68 20.76 -5.24 -3.29
N ARG A 69 21.78 -5.51 -4.13
CA ARG A 69 22.95 -6.31 -3.73
C ARG A 69 23.72 -5.67 -2.57
N LYS A 70 24.01 -4.38 -2.64
CA LYS A 70 24.68 -3.64 -1.54
C LYS A 70 23.86 -3.65 -0.26
N GLU A 71 22.54 -3.54 -0.37
CA GLU A 71 21.62 -3.59 0.76
C GLU A 71 21.55 -4.99 1.38
N ALA A 72 21.53 -6.04 0.56
CA ALA A 72 21.59 -7.43 1.02
C ALA A 72 22.90 -7.73 1.75
N GLU A 73 24.04 -7.32 1.20
CA GLU A 73 25.35 -7.46 1.84
C GLU A 73 25.44 -6.64 3.14
N ALA A 74 24.88 -5.43 3.16
CA ALA A 74 24.81 -4.61 4.37
C ALA A 74 23.92 -5.25 5.43
N ALA A 75 22.78 -5.82 5.04
CA ALA A 75 21.87 -6.55 5.91
C ALA A 75 22.52 -7.83 6.47
N GLU A 76 23.26 -8.58 5.64
CA GLU A 76 24.01 -9.75 6.07
C GLU A 76 25.15 -9.37 7.02
N ARG A 77 25.90 -8.30 6.74
CA ARG A 77 26.96 -7.81 7.62
C ARG A 77 26.41 -7.32 8.95
N LEU A 78 25.25 -6.67 8.95
CA LEU A 78 24.54 -6.29 10.16
C LEU A 78 24.08 -7.53 10.91
N ALA A 79 23.46 -8.51 10.24
CA ALA A 79 23.05 -9.77 10.83
C ALA A 79 24.24 -10.52 11.46
N ALA A 80 25.37 -10.64 10.76
CA ALA A 80 26.57 -11.31 11.26
C ALA A 80 27.16 -10.62 12.51
N LYS A 81 27.13 -9.28 12.58
CA LYS A 81 27.54 -8.53 13.78
C LYS A 81 26.59 -8.69 14.95
N HIS A 82 25.33 -9.03 14.67
CA HIS A 82 24.25 -9.11 15.63
C HIS A 82 23.90 -10.55 16.05
N MET A 83 24.56 -11.56 15.48
CA MET A 83 24.37 -12.98 15.81
C MET A 83 24.97 -13.42 17.16
N SER A 84 25.72 -12.57 17.87
CA SER A 84 26.32 -12.94 19.16
C SER A 84 25.55 -12.48 20.40
N GLU A 85 24.56 -11.59 20.28
CA GLU A 85 23.79 -11.09 21.42
C GLU A 85 22.31 -10.97 21.02
N GLU A 86 21.51 -11.90 21.55
CA GLU A 86 20.05 -12.02 21.38
C GLU A 86 19.59 -12.45 19.97
N SER A 87 18.71 -13.46 19.94
CA SER A 87 18.12 -13.98 18.71
C SER A 87 17.36 -12.87 17.96
N PHE A 88 18.00 -12.26 16.96
CA PHE A 88 17.37 -11.27 16.10
C PHE A 88 16.07 -11.85 15.53
N LEU A 89 14.95 -11.20 15.82
CA LEU A 89 13.69 -11.58 15.22
C LEU A 89 13.80 -11.33 13.71
N VAL A 90 13.88 -12.41 12.94
CA VAL A 90 13.94 -12.35 11.47
C VAL A 90 12.58 -11.88 10.95
N ASN A 91 12.58 -10.80 10.15
CA ASN A 91 11.37 -10.29 9.52
C ASN A 91 10.89 -11.26 8.43
N LYS A 92 9.95 -12.15 8.74
CA LYS A 92 9.48 -13.16 7.78
C LYS A 92 8.26 -12.64 7.03
N GLN A 93 8.14 -13.05 5.78
CA GLN A 93 6.95 -12.78 4.97
C GLN A 93 5.77 -13.62 5.47
N CYS A 94 4.65 -12.96 5.72
CA CYS A 94 3.39 -13.55 6.11
C CYS A 94 2.23 -13.06 5.24
N VAL A 95 1.14 -13.81 5.28
CA VAL A 95 -0.11 -13.48 4.62
C VAL A 95 -1.13 -13.18 5.71
N LEU A 96 -1.70 -11.99 5.66
CA LEU A 96 -2.76 -11.56 6.56
C LEU A 96 -4.11 -11.81 5.89
N VAL A 97 -4.98 -12.52 6.59
CA VAL A 97 -6.32 -12.86 6.13
C VAL A 97 -7.32 -12.12 7.00
N LEU A 98 -8.18 -11.33 6.35
CA LEU A 98 -9.23 -10.55 6.98
C LEU A 98 -10.60 -11.09 6.58
N SER A 99 -11.43 -11.40 7.57
CA SER A 99 -12.84 -11.76 7.38
C SER A 99 -13.74 -10.52 7.45
N ARG A 100 -15.01 -10.64 7.00
CA ARG A 100 -16.00 -9.54 7.04
C ARG A 100 -16.35 -9.09 8.45
N ASN A 101 -16.24 -9.96 9.45
CA ASN A 101 -16.38 -9.61 10.87
C ASN A 101 -15.13 -8.93 11.45
N PHE A 102 -14.17 -8.51 10.62
CA PHE A 102 -12.89 -7.93 11.04
C PHE A 102 -12.06 -8.85 11.95
N THR A 103 -12.27 -10.17 11.85
CA THR A 103 -11.31 -11.13 12.39
C THR A 103 -10.08 -11.19 11.49
N ALA A 104 -8.92 -11.00 12.09
CA ALA A 104 -7.63 -11.02 11.41
C ALA A 104 -6.81 -12.21 11.89
N LYS A 105 -6.11 -12.85 10.95
CA LYS A 105 -5.15 -13.91 11.24
C LYS A 105 -3.95 -13.83 10.32
N ARG A 106 -2.77 -14.13 10.85
CA ARG A 106 -1.55 -14.28 10.05
C ARG A 106 -1.26 -15.74 9.76
N VAL A 107 -0.87 -16.00 8.52
CA VAL A 107 -0.44 -17.32 8.05
C VAL A 107 0.93 -17.18 7.41
N ARG A 108 1.86 -18.11 7.66
CA ARG A 108 3.16 -18.10 6.98
C ARG A 108 3.00 -18.36 5.49
N THR A 109 3.83 -17.73 4.67
CA THR A 109 3.82 -17.90 3.21
C THR A 109 4.09 -19.35 2.77
N SER A 110 4.90 -20.10 3.52
CA SER A 110 5.16 -21.53 3.27
C SER A 110 3.88 -22.37 3.38
N GLU A 111 3.12 -22.18 4.46
CA GLU A 111 1.83 -22.84 4.71
C GLU A 111 0.77 -22.43 3.69
N TRP A 112 0.74 -21.15 3.33
CA TRP A 112 -0.17 -20.62 2.32
C TRP A 112 0.10 -21.22 0.92
N LYS A 113 1.38 -21.28 0.51
CA LYS A 113 1.80 -21.83 -0.79
C LYS A 113 1.61 -23.35 -0.88
N ALA A 114 1.84 -24.09 0.21
CA ALA A 114 1.67 -25.54 0.25
C ALA A 114 0.24 -25.98 -0.15
N ARG A 115 -0.78 -25.17 0.17
CA ARG A 115 -2.18 -25.45 -0.24
C ARG A 115 -2.48 -25.16 -1.71
N ARG A 116 -1.73 -24.28 -2.37
CA ARG A 116 -1.96 -23.89 -3.77
C ARG A 116 -1.76 -25.07 -4.74
N ARG A 117 -0.97 -26.07 -4.34
CA ARG A 117 -0.62 -27.24 -5.16
C ARG A 117 -1.58 -28.43 -5.06
N GLY A 118 -2.60 -28.40 -4.20
CA GLY A 118 -3.38 -29.59 -3.83
C GLY A 118 -4.91 -29.54 -3.99
N GLY A 119 -5.51 -28.49 -4.56
CA GLY A 119 -6.95 -28.47 -4.79
C GLY A 119 -7.52 -27.07 -4.99
N GLY A 120 -8.46 -26.95 -5.94
CA GLY A 120 -9.06 -25.69 -6.38
C GLY A 120 -9.47 -24.75 -5.25
N PHE A 121 -9.21 -23.46 -5.47
CA PHE A 121 -9.38 -22.35 -4.53
C PHE A 121 -10.87 -22.06 -4.30
N SER A 122 -11.56 -22.95 -3.59
CA SER A 122 -12.89 -22.67 -3.05
C SER A 122 -12.74 -21.89 -1.75
N ASN A 123 -13.32 -20.68 -1.70
CA ASN A 123 -13.37 -19.81 -0.51
C ASN A 123 -13.86 -20.54 0.76
N LYS A 124 -14.57 -21.66 0.58
CA LYS A 124 -15.16 -22.54 1.60
C LYS A 124 -14.17 -23.18 2.57
N ARG A 125 -12.85 -23.14 2.32
CA ARG A 125 -11.82 -23.76 3.19
C ARG A 125 -10.83 -22.76 3.82
N LEU A 126 -10.98 -21.45 3.58
CA LEU A 126 -10.16 -20.42 4.25
C LEU A 126 -10.77 -19.99 5.61
N VAL A 127 -12.08 -20.13 5.66
CA VAL A 127 -12.93 -20.05 6.85
C VAL A 127 -12.83 -21.35 7.61
N SER A 128 -12.91 -21.28 8.93
CA SER A 128 -13.09 -22.44 9.80
C SER A 128 -14.10 -23.41 9.21
N LYS A 129 -13.69 -24.67 9.09
CA LYS A 129 -14.62 -25.77 8.82
C LYS A 129 -15.35 -26.02 10.14
N ALA A 130 -16.68 -25.85 10.16
CA ALA A 130 -17.50 -26.44 11.22
C ALA A 130 -17.11 -27.92 11.36
N ARG A 131 -16.85 -28.35 12.60
CA ARG A 131 -16.41 -29.71 12.90
C ARG A 131 -17.40 -30.70 12.27
N LYS A 132 -16.95 -31.48 11.28
CA LYS A 132 -17.65 -32.71 10.90
C LYS A 132 -17.30 -33.70 12.00
N GLY A 133 -18.17 -33.79 13.02
CA GLY A 133 -18.20 -34.91 13.93
C GLY A 133 -18.26 -36.18 13.08
N LYS A 134 -17.25 -37.01 13.26
CA LYS A 134 -17.40 -38.44 13.06
C LYS A 134 -18.10 -38.88 14.34
N ASP A 135 -19.32 -39.35 14.23
CA ASP A 135 -19.77 -40.60 14.84
C ASP A 135 -21.19 -40.87 14.40
N ASP A 136 -21.51 -42.15 14.53
CA ASP A 136 -22.66 -42.88 14.05
C ASP A 136 -24.01 -42.28 14.44
N ASP A 137 -24.97 -42.61 13.58
CA ASP A 137 -26.41 -42.58 13.73
C ASP A 137 -26.86 -43.09 15.12
N GLU A 138 -27.39 -42.19 15.95
CA GLU A 138 -28.63 -42.35 16.75
C GLU A 138 -28.77 -41.12 17.67
N GLY A 139 -29.71 -40.22 17.34
CA GLY A 139 -30.04 -39.06 18.17
C GLY A 139 -30.46 -37.84 17.36
N GLU A 140 -31.68 -37.89 16.85
CA GLU A 140 -32.39 -36.74 16.31
C GLU A 140 -32.83 -35.86 17.48
N GLU A 141 -32.17 -34.72 17.70
CA GLU A 141 -32.70 -33.57 18.46
C GLU A 141 -31.78 -32.35 18.25
N ASP A 142 -32.41 -31.20 17.99
CA ASP A 142 -31.88 -29.85 17.86
C ASP A 142 -31.16 -29.48 16.55
N ALA A 143 -31.98 -29.40 15.50
CA ALA A 143 -31.76 -28.51 14.36
C ALA A 143 -32.01 -27.04 14.75
N GLU A 144 -31.07 -26.43 15.48
CA GLU A 144 -30.99 -24.98 15.60
C GLU A 144 -29.60 -24.48 15.15
N GLU A 145 -29.64 -23.58 14.16
CA GLU A 145 -28.57 -22.65 13.77
C GLU A 145 -27.46 -23.16 12.85
N ALA A 146 -27.86 -23.47 11.61
CA ALA A 146 -27.02 -23.32 10.43
C ALA A 146 -26.94 -21.85 9.95
N GLU A 147 -26.80 -20.87 10.87
CA GLU A 147 -26.75 -19.44 10.52
C GLU A 147 -25.33 -18.88 10.33
N ASP A 148 -24.28 -19.62 10.74
CA ASP A 148 -22.88 -19.14 10.72
C ASP A 148 -22.13 -19.25 9.37
N SER A 149 -22.80 -19.57 8.26
CA SER A 149 -22.12 -19.70 6.96
C SER A 149 -21.72 -18.36 6.32
N ALA A 150 -22.27 -17.23 6.80
CA ALA A 150 -21.96 -15.89 6.29
C ALA A 150 -20.83 -15.19 7.07
N GLU A 151 -20.60 -15.57 8.33
CA GLU A 151 -19.69 -14.86 9.25
C GLU A 151 -18.20 -15.01 8.91
N GLY A 152 -17.88 -16.08 8.19
CA GLY A 152 -16.55 -16.36 7.72
C GLY A 152 -16.17 -15.74 6.38
N ALA A 153 -17.08 -15.05 5.69
CA ALA A 153 -16.80 -14.58 4.35
C ALA A 153 -15.56 -13.67 4.34
N LEU A 154 -14.61 -13.95 3.44
CA LEU A 154 -13.36 -13.21 3.35
C LEU A 154 -13.61 -11.79 2.86
N SER A 155 -13.07 -10.82 3.58
CA SER A 155 -13.06 -9.42 3.16
C SER A 155 -11.82 -9.10 2.33
N GLY A 156 -10.67 -9.70 2.66
CA GLY A 156 -9.42 -9.40 1.98
C GLY A 156 -8.26 -10.30 2.39
N VAL A 157 -7.25 -10.39 1.53
CA VAL A 157 -6.00 -11.10 1.78
C VAL A 157 -4.86 -10.16 1.41
N PHE A 158 -3.92 -9.97 2.33
CA PHE A 158 -2.82 -9.03 2.19
C PHE A 158 -1.48 -9.75 2.37
N CYS A 159 -0.46 -9.32 1.63
CA CYS A 159 0.90 -9.83 1.75
C CYS A 159 1.70 -8.81 2.56
N CYS A 160 2.29 -9.21 3.69
CA CYS A 160 3.06 -8.33 4.54
C CYS A 160 4.24 -9.08 5.18
N HIS A 161 5.09 -8.37 5.91
CA HIS A 161 6.10 -8.95 6.78
C HIS A 161 5.68 -8.80 8.25
N ASP A 162 6.34 -9.53 9.13
CA ASP A 162 6.01 -9.55 10.56
C ASP A 162 6.09 -8.16 11.23
N PHE A 163 6.96 -7.28 10.77
CA PHE A 163 7.12 -5.92 11.32
C PHE A 163 6.43 -4.81 10.51
N ASP A 164 5.67 -5.16 9.47
CA ASP A 164 4.96 -4.16 8.69
C ASP A 164 3.82 -3.53 9.52
N ALA A 165 3.51 -2.27 9.21
CA ALA A 165 2.45 -1.53 9.87
C ALA A 165 1.11 -1.80 9.17
N LEU A 166 0.08 -2.04 9.97
CA LEU A 166 -1.30 -2.17 9.55
C LEU A 166 -2.03 -0.87 9.91
N LEU A 167 -2.42 -0.11 8.89
CA LEU A 167 -3.23 1.09 9.05
C LEU A 167 -4.72 0.70 8.95
N VAL A 168 -5.43 0.94 10.05
CA VAL A 168 -6.84 0.61 10.21
C VAL A 168 -7.65 1.90 10.16
N PHE A 169 -8.54 2.02 9.18
CA PHE A 169 -9.35 3.21 8.97
C PHE A 169 -10.75 3.00 9.53
N SER A 170 -11.20 3.93 10.37
CA SER A 170 -12.53 3.97 10.97
C SER A 170 -13.51 4.81 10.13
N GLU A 171 -14.80 4.52 10.23
CA GLU A 171 -15.88 5.28 9.58
C GLU A 171 -15.89 6.76 9.97
N HIS A 172 -15.34 7.13 11.13
CA HIS A 172 -15.24 8.53 11.56
C HIS A 172 -14.01 9.27 11.03
N GLY A 173 -13.19 8.61 10.20
CA GLY A 173 -11.98 9.20 9.62
C GLY A 173 -10.76 9.19 10.55
N PHE A 174 -10.80 8.38 11.61
CA PHE A 174 -9.64 8.04 12.43
C PHE A 174 -8.82 6.92 11.80
N VAL A 175 -7.52 6.98 12.02
CA VAL A 175 -6.55 5.98 11.59
C VAL A 175 -5.83 5.46 12.81
N TYR A 176 -5.83 4.15 12.95
CA TYR A 176 -5.13 3.43 14.00
C TYR A 176 -4.00 2.63 13.38
N MET A 177 -2.89 2.53 14.09
CA MET A 177 -1.74 1.71 13.69
C MET A 177 -1.69 0.47 14.56
N LEU A 178 -1.52 -0.68 13.93
CA LEU A 178 -1.22 -1.96 14.56
C LEU A 178 0.04 -2.55 13.88
N GLN A 179 0.86 -3.32 14.58
CA GLN A 179 1.91 -4.08 13.91
C GLN A 179 1.36 -5.41 13.42
N ALA A 180 1.84 -5.90 12.28
CA ALA A 180 1.44 -7.23 11.82
C ALA A 180 1.73 -8.28 12.90
N LEU A 181 2.83 -8.15 13.66
CA LEU A 181 3.19 -9.04 14.76
C LEU A 181 2.10 -9.19 15.83
N ASP A 182 1.32 -8.15 16.09
CA ASP A 182 0.27 -8.15 17.12
C ASP A 182 -0.90 -9.07 16.73
N VAL A 183 -1.14 -9.26 15.43
CA VAL A 183 -2.16 -10.18 14.92
C VAL A 183 -1.70 -11.62 15.16
N PRO A 184 -2.57 -12.52 15.65
CA PRO A 184 -2.17 -13.88 16.00
C PRO A 184 -1.69 -14.67 14.78
N LEU A 185 -0.58 -15.38 14.97
CA LEU A 185 -0.06 -16.32 13.98
C LEU A 185 -0.76 -17.66 14.12
N VAL A 186 -1.53 -18.06 13.11
CA VAL A 186 -2.19 -19.36 13.08
C VAL A 186 -1.33 -20.40 12.38
N LYS A 187 -1.16 -21.57 13.02
CA LYS A 187 -0.41 -22.70 12.44
C LYS A 187 -1.14 -23.30 11.24
N LYS A 188 -2.48 -23.29 11.26
CA LYS A 188 -3.34 -23.79 10.18
C LYS A 188 -4.28 -22.69 9.74
N CYS A 189 -4.39 -22.48 8.43
CA CYS A 189 -5.23 -21.43 7.84
C CYS A 189 -6.72 -21.56 8.24
N GLY A 190 -7.22 -22.77 8.52
CA GLY A 190 -8.60 -22.99 8.96
C GLY A 190 -8.89 -22.71 10.44
N MET A 191 -7.92 -22.25 11.23
CA MET A 191 -8.19 -21.83 12.61
C MET A 191 -8.84 -20.43 12.62
N PRO A 192 -9.72 -20.14 13.60
CA PRO A 192 -10.25 -18.80 13.80
C PRO A 192 -9.12 -17.81 14.11
N GLY A 193 -9.30 -16.56 13.67
CA GLY A 193 -8.43 -15.44 14.03
C GLY A 193 -8.87 -14.78 15.33
N ALA A 194 -8.29 -13.61 15.62
CA ALA A 194 -8.78 -12.72 16.68
C ALA A 194 -9.44 -11.49 16.06
N GLU A 195 -10.34 -10.85 16.80
CA GLU A 195 -11.00 -9.63 16.33
C GLU A 195 -10.04 -8.45 16.37
N LEU A 196 -10.09 -7.59 15.35
CA LEU A 196 -9.21 -6.43 15.30
C LEU A 196 -9.50 -5.41 16.42
N LYS A 197 -10.72 -5.45 16.98
CA LYS A 197 -11.15 -4.61 18.11
C LYS A 197 -10.36 -4.92 19.40
N ASP A 198 -10.00 -6.18 19.63
CA ASP A 198 -9.24 -6.60 20.83
C ASP A 198 -7.88 -5.90 20.92
N PHE A 199 -7.27 -5.62 19.76
CA PHE A 199 -5.97 -4.96 19.66
C PHE A 199 -6.06 -3.43 19.64
N LEU A 200 -7.26 -2.88 19.45
CA LEU A 200 -7.51 -1.45 19.30
C LEU A 200 -8.55 -0.97 20.30
N PRO A 201 -8.21 -0.87 21.61
CA PRO A 201 -9.16 -0.46 22.63
C PRO A 201 -9.75 0.94 22.41
N GLU A 202 -9.02 1.84 21.75
CA GLU A 202 -9.49 3.19 21.42
C GLU A 202 -10.46 3.23 20.22
N LEU A 203 -10.66 2.09 19.54
CA LEU A 203 -11.64 1.99 18.47
C LEU A 203 -13.08 1.97 19.03
N GLN A 204 -13.29 1.56 20.29
CA GLN A 204 -14.60 1.45 20.95
C GLN A 204 -15.66 0.84 20.00
N ASP A 205 -16.72 1.59 19.69
CA ASP A 205 -17.84 1.18 18.81
C ASP A 205 -17.66 1.61 17.34
N HIS A 206 -16.53 2.21 17.00
CA HIS A 206 -16.30 2.67 15.65
C HIS A 206 -16.13 1.51 14.66
N ARG A 207 -16.88 1.55 13.57
CA ARG A 207 -16.78 0.54 12.51
C ARG A 207 -15.52 0.75 11.68
N ILE A 208 -14.80 -0.34 11.42
CA ILE A 208 -13.65 -0.35 10.53
C ILE A 208 -14.16 -0.30 9.08
N THR A 209 -13.55 0.52 8.26
CA THR A 209 -13.88 0.69 6.83
C THR A 209 -12.85 0.02 5.94
N ALA A 210 -11.56 0.18 6.25
CA ALA A 210 -10.48 -0.36 5.43
C ALA A 210 -9.26 -0.72 6.27
N LEU A 211 -8.49 -1.69 5.76
CA LEU A 211 -7.20 -2.11 6.31
C LEU A 211 -6.15 -1.99 5.20
N VAL A 212 -5.06 -1.29 5.47
CA VAL A 212 -3.96 -1.09 4.52
C VAL A 212 -2.65 -1.53 5.17
N THR A 213 -1.92 -2.41 4.51
CA THR A 213 -0.59 -2.86 4.95
C THR A 213 0.48 -1.95 4.35
N VAL A 214 1.34 -1.39 5.19
CA VAL A 214 2.42 -0.50 4.77
C VAL A 214 3.75 -1.05 5.29
N SER A 215 4.73 -1.18 4.39
CA SER A 215 6.05 -1.65 4.79
C SER A 215 6.77 -0.61 5.66
N HIS A 216 7.57 -1.07 6.62
CA HIS A 216 8.33 -0.13 7.47
C HIS A 216 9.39 0.64 6.68
N ARG A 217 9.83 0.11 5.52
CA ARG A 217 10.69 0.82 4.57
C ARG A 217 9.95 2.03 3.99
N SER A 218 8.75 1.82 3.46
CA SER A 218 7.90 2.87 2.89
C SER A 218 7.51 3.96 3.90
N LEU A 219 7.46 3.64 5.20
CA LEU A 219 7.22 4.62 6.27
C LEU A 219 8.48 5.42 6.66
N ARG A 220 9.68 4.90 6.40
CA ARG A 220 10.95 5.51 6.81
C ARG A 220 11.59 6.32 5.70
N GLU A 221 11.56 5.80 4.48
CA GLU A 221 12.00 6.50 3.28
C GLU A 221 10.96 7.57 2.93
N GLN A 222 11.39 8.74 2.47
CA GLN A 222 10.49 9.78 1.95
C GLN A 222 9.95 9.34 0.58
N ALA A 223 9.18 8.25 0.57
CA ALA A 223 8.44 7.83 -0.59
C ALA A 223 7.29 8.80 -0.83
N ASP A 224 7.08 9.21 -2.09
CA ASP A 224 5.92 9.97 -2.56
C ASP A 224 4.66 9.06 -2.63
N ASP A 225 4.45 8.28 -1.57
CA ASP A 225 3.31 7.41 -1.40
C ASP A 225 2.21 8.12 -0.62
N PHE A 226 0.98 7.97 -1.09
CA PHE A 226 -0.17 8.67 -0.55
C PHE A 226 -1.34 7.73 -0.33
N VAL A 227 -2.02 7.93 0.79
CA VAL A 227 -3.33 7.33 1.03
C VAL A 227 -4.38 8.34 0.60
N VAL A 228 -5.26 7.91 -0.30
CA VAL A 228 -6.40 8.70 -0.75
C VAL A 228 -7.63 8.23 0.02
N LEU A 229 -8.19 9.15 0.82
CA LEU A 229 -9.42 8.91 1.57
C LEU A 229 -10.59 9.50 0.80
N VAL A 230 -11.65 8.70 0.63
CA VAL A 230 -12.86 9.12 -0.06
C VAL A 230 -14.04 8.94 0.89
N SER A 231 -14.80 10.00 1.10
CA SER A 231 -16.03 9.98 1.90
C SER A 231 -17.24 9.59 1.04
N LYS A 232 -18.31 9.10 1.69
CA LYS A 232 -19.61 8.83 1.04
C LYS A 232 -20.20 10.07 0.34
N GLN A 233 -19.84 11.28 0.79
CA GLN A 233 -20.30 12.55 0.22
C GLN A 233 -19.45 13.03 -0.97
N GLY A 234 -18.47 12.24 -1.41
CA GLY A 234 -17.59 12.59 -2.53
C GLY A 234 -16.42 13.51 -2.17
N PHE A 235 -16.23 13.87 -0.90
CA PHE A 235 -14.99 14.55 -0.47
C PHE A 235 -13.82 13.58 -0.51
N THR A 236 -12.75 14.01 -1.17
CA THR A 236 -11.50 13.26 -1.29
C THR A 236 -10.37 14.01 -0.61
N LYS A 237 -9.57 13.32 0.20
CA LYS A 237 -8.40 13.86 0.86
C LYS A 237 -7.18 12.99 0.63
N LYS A 238 -6.16 13.56 -0.01
CA LYS A 238 -4.84 12.93 -0.19
C LYS A 238 -4.00 13.19 1.06
N VAL A 239 -3.46 12.14 1.68
CA VAL A 239 -2.64 12.21 2.88
C VAL A 239 -1.32 11.48 2.62
N SER A 240 -0.18 12.14 2.87
CA SER A 240 1.14 11.52 2.76
C SER A 240 1.34 10.46 3.85
N LEU A 241 2.06 9.38 3.51
CA LEU A 241 2.39 8.33 4.49
C LEU A 241 3.22 8.84 5.67
N ASP A 242 4.02 9.90 5.47
CA ASP A 242 4.82 10.52 6.52
C ASP A 242 4.00 10.97 7.74
N ARG A 243 2.75 11.41 7.51
CA ARG A 243 1.84 11.79 8.60
C ARG A 243 1.57 10.61 9.56
N PHE A 244 1.63 9.38 9.05
CA PHE A 244 1.39 8.17 9.81
C PHE A 244 2.64 7.65 10.53
N ARG A 245 3.84 8.19 10.27
CA ARG A 245 5.09 7.80 10.93
C ARG A 245 5.08 8.06 12.44
N SER A 246 4.36 9.09 12.88
CA SER A 246 4.25 9.49 14.29
C SER A 246 3.19 8.72 15.08
N LEU A 247 2.38 7.89 14.41
CA LEU A 247 1.38 7.07 15.08
C LEU A 247 2.05 6.07 16.00
N ARG A 248 1.49 5.95 17.21
CA ARG A 248 1.89 4.92 18.18
C ARG A 248 0.77 3.87 18.20
N PRO A 249 1.11 2.58 18.36
CA PRO A 249 0.11 1.55 18.55
C PRO A 249 -0.87 1.93 19.66
N GLY A 250 -2.16 1.83 19.37
CA GLY A 250 -3.24 2.14 20.31
C GLY A 250 -3.69 3.60 20.37
N ARG A 251 -2.97 4.57 19.78
CA ARG A 251 -3.44 5.96 19.66
C ARG A 251 -3.87 6.29 18.23
N GLY A 252 -5.13 6.64 18.04
CA GLY A 252 -5.71 7.06 16.77
C GLY A 252 -5.31 8.48 16.37
N LEU A 253 -5.07 8.67 15.08
CA LEU A 253 -4.90 10.00 14.48
C LEU A 253 -6.09 10.33 13.59
N GLN A 254 -6.61 11.54 13.69
CA GLN A 254 -7.64 12.01 12.77
C GLN A 254 -7.01 12.31 11.40
N ALA A 255 -7.33 11.47 10.40
CA ALA A 255 -6.85 11.68 9.04
C ALA A 255 -7.80 12.55 8.22
N MET A 256 -9.11 12.39 8.38
CA MET A 256 -10.12 13.21 7.74
C MET A 256 -11.24 13.57 8.73
N LYS A 257 -11.63 14.84 8.77
CA LYS A 257 -12.78 15.27 9.56
C LYS A 257 -14.03 15.06 8.72
N LEU A 258 -14.85 14.09 9.09
CA LEU A 258 -16.12 13.82 8.45
C LEU A 258 -17.25 14.57 9.16
N ALA A 259 -18.18 15.13 8.39
CA ALA A 259 -19.43 15.63 8.95
C ALA A 259 -20.20 14.44 9.54
N ARG A 260 -20.88 14.64 10.68
CA ARG A 260 -21.66 13.58 11.33
C ARG A 260 -22.72 13.09 10.35
N SER A 261 -22.66 11.81 9.96
CA SER A 261 -23.80 11.17 9.31
C SER A 261 -24.95 11.12 10.32
N PRO A 262 -26.19 11.49 9.95
CA PRO A 262 -27.34 11.46 10.85
C PRO A 262 -27.69 10.05 11.37
N GLU A 263 -27.08 8.98 10.80
CA GLU A 263 -27.33 7.60 11.23
C GLU A 263 -26.61 7.20 12.53
N ALA A 264 -25.68 8.02 13.05
CA ALA A 264 -25.02 7.78 14.34
C ALA A 264 -25.77 8.41 15.54
N GLY A 265 -27.09 8.46 15.45
CA GLY A 265 -27.96 9.08 16.45
C GLY A 265 -29.23 8.27 16.68
N SER A 266 -29.09 7.00 17.07
CA SER A 266 -30.20 6.24 17.67
C SER A 266 -29.68 4.91 18.23
N GLN A 267 -28.88 4.92 19.30
CA GLN A 267 -28.91 3.89 20.35
C GLN A 267 -28.43 4.53 21.65
N HIS A 268 -29.41 4.82 22.52
CA HIS A 268 -29.39 5.19 23.94
C HIS A 268 -28.57 6.41 24.43
#